data_AF-A0A9E4AIC1-F1
#
_entry.id   AF-A0A9E4AIC1-F1
#
_cell.length_a   1.000
_cell.length_b   1.000
_cell.length_c   1.000
_cell.angle_alpha   90.00
_cell.angle_beta   90.00
_cell.angle_gamma   90.00
#
_symmetry.space_group_name_H-M   'P 1'
#
loop_
_entity.id
_entity.type
_entity.pdbx_description
1 polymer ?
#
loop_
_entity_poly.entity_id
_entity_poly.type
_entity_poly.pdbx_seq_one_letter_code
_entity_poly.pdbx_strand_id
1 'polypeptide(L)'
;MRHTNTQNHNSDWTSIQSTDKEASLLMIIQENSQLPEKDRTRYQLLWYKCENGTISDDELAEYQTLLRQLETRNLKRIEALMALAQIKGKRHGK
;
A
#
# COMPACT_ATOMS: atom_id res chain seq x y z
N MET A 1 -46.25 10.74 28.80
CA MET A 1 -45.41 11.55 27.90
C MET A 1 -44.07 11.76 28.60
N ARG A 2 -42.87 11.44 28.09
CA ARG A 2 -42.38 11.16 26.73
C ARG A 2 -41.37 10.01 26.76
N HIS A 3 -41.29 9.30 25.65
CA HIS A 3 -40.36 8.20 25.40
C HIS A 3 -38.94 8.71 25.11
N THR A 4 -37.96 7.96 25.67
CA THR A 4 -36.60 7.64 25.19
C THR A 4 -35.87 8.61 24.24
N ASN A 5 -34.66 9.02 24.63
CA ASN A 5 -33.62 9.39 23.66
C ASN A 5 -32.40 8.46 23.83
N THR A 6 -32.47 7.29 23.19
CA THR A 6 -31.38 6.32 23.10
C THR A 6 -30.92 6.25 21.65
N GLN A 7 -30.36 7.34 21.14
CA GLN A 7 -29.79 7.40 19.78
C GLN A 7 -28.55 8.30 19.79
N ASN A 8 -27.42 7.81 20.27
CA ASN A 8 -26.11 8.39 19.89
C ASN A 8 -24.89 7.46 20.02
N HIS A 9 -25.05 6.22 20.50
CA HIS A 9 -23.89 5.33 20.67
C HIS A 9 -23.46 4.59 19.40
N ASN A 10 -24.34 4.39 18.40
CA ASN A 10 -23.98 3.59 17.21
C ASN A 10 -23.11 4.35 16.20
N SER A 11 -23.18 5.67 16.16
CA SER A 11 -22.44 6.53 15.22
C SER A 11 -20.94 6.56 15.51
N ASP A 12 -20.55 6.67 16.78
CA ASP A 12 -19.13 6.79 17.17
C ASP A 12 -18.34 5.51 16.90
N TRP A 13 -18.90 4.33 17.17
CA TRP A 13 -18.21 3.05 16.89
C TRP A 13 -17.95 2.85 15.40
N THR A 14 -18.88 3.23 14.53
CA THR A 14 -18.69 3.12 13.08
C THR A 14 -17.64 4.10 12.54
N SER A 15 -17.52 5.29 13.15
CA SER A 15 -16.51 6.28 12.82
C SER A 15 -15.11 5.82 13.24
N ILE A 16 -14.97 5.30 14.46
CA ILE A 16 -13.70 4.77 15.01
C ILE A 16 -13.22 3.54 14.21
N GLN A 17 -14.14 2.62 13.86
CA GLN A 17 -13.79 1.47 13.02
C GLN A 17 -13.37 1.86 11.59
N SER A 18 -13.90 2.96 11.05
CA SER A 18 -13.49 3.48 9.74
C SER A 18 -12.08 4.07 9.81
N THR A 19 -11.74 4.79 10.88
CA THR A 19 -10.40 5.39 11.05
C THR A 19 -9.32 4.33 11.23
N ASP A 20 -9.59 3.24 11.94
CA ASP A 20 -8.63 2.15 12.13
C ASP A 20 -8.35 1.40 10.83
N LYS A 21 -9.40 1.20 10.01
CA LYS A 21 -9.27 0.61 8.66
C LYS A 21 -8.49 1.52 7.72
N GLU A 22 -8.77 2.83 7.72
CA GLU A 22 -8.02 3.80 6.92
C GLU A 22 -6.53 3.82 7.33
N ALA A 23 -6.23 3.83 8.63
CA ALA A 23 -4.86 3.79 9.13
C ALA A 23 -4.12 2.51 8.70
N SER A 24 -4.78 1.35 8.79
CA SER A 24 -4.22 0.07 8.35
C SER A 24 -3.90 0.06 6.85
N LEU A 25 -4.80 0.61 6.02
CA LEU A 25 -4.56 0.73 4.58
C LEU A 25 -3.38 1.67 4.27
N LEU A 26 -3.27 2.79 4.98
CA LEU A 26 -2.14 3.71 4.84
C LEU A 26 -0.80 3.04 5.22
N MET A 27 -0.77 2.22 6.26
CA MET A 27 0.41 1.42 6.60
C MET A 27 0.79 0.46 5.48
N ILE A 28 -0.17 -0.31 4.94
CA ILE A 28 0.07 -1.23 3.82
C ILE A 28 0.61 -0.47 2.61
N ILE A 29 0.04 0.69 2.28
CA ILE A 29 0.51 1.54 1.19
C ILE A 29 1.97 1.94 1.43
N GLN A 30 2.30 2.42 2.63
CA GLN A 30 3.66 2.85 2.97
C GLN A 30 4.66 1.70 2.86
N GLU A 31 4.34 0.56 3.48
CA GLU A 31 5.20 -0.64 3.49
C GLU A 31 5.45 -1.21 2.09
N ASN A 32 4.50 -1.05 1.18
CA ASN A 32 4.56 -1.58 -0.19
C ASN A 32 4.86 -0.52 -1.25
N SER A 33 5.22 0.70 -0.85
CA SER A 33 5.58 1.78 -1.79
C SER A 33 6.97 1.63 -2.38
N GLN A 34 7.87 0.93 -1.68
CA GLN A 34 9.25 0.74 -2.11
C GLN A 34 9.77 -0.63 -1.69
N LEU A 35 10.87 -1.05 -2.33
CA LEU A 35 11.69 -2.14 -1.82
C LEU A 35 12.35 -1.74 -0.49
N PRO A 36 12.72 -2.72 0.36
CA PRO A 36 13.61 -2.48 1.48
C PRO A 36 14.89 -1.76 1.03
N GLU A 37 15.47 -0.91 1.88
CA GLU A 37 16.59 -0.02 1.53
C GLU A 37 17.76 -0.73 0.84
N LYS A 38 18.14 -1.91 1.35
CA LYS A 38 19.22 -2.73 0.80
C LYS A 38 18.89 -3.20 -0.62
N ASP A 39 17.68 -3.71 -0.81
CA ASP A 39 17.20 -4.22 -2.08
C ASP A 39 16.98 -3.10 -3.10
N ARG A 40 16.54 -1.92 -2.64
CA ARG A 40 16.40 -0.71 -3.48
C ARG A 40 17.76 -0.26 -4.01
N THR A 41 18.78 -0.20 -3.14
CA THR A 41 20.15 0.18 -3.53
C THR A 41 20.71 -0.82 -4.54
N ARG A 42 20.53 -2.12 -4.28
CA ARG A 42 20.98 -3.18 -5.18
C ARG A 42 20.26 -3.14 -6.52
N TYR A 43 18.94 -2.94 -6.51
CA TYR A 43 18.14 -2.76 -7.71
C TYR A 43 18.64 -1.60 -8.57
N GLN A 44 18.94 -0.44 -7.97
CA GLN A 44 19.44 0.74 -8.70
C GLN A 44 20.78 0.47 -9.37
N LEU A 45 21.70 -0.21 -8.67
CA LEU A 45 22.99 -0.58 -9.24
C LEU A 45 22.83 -1.54 -10.43
N LEU A 46 21.97 -2.55 -10.29
CA LEU A 46 21.71 -3.53 -11.33
C LEU A 46 21.00 -2.91 -12.55
N TRP A 47 20.05 -2.02 -12.30
CA TRP A 47 19.39 -1.24 -13.35
C TRP A 47 20.42 -0.43 -14.16
N TYR A 48 21.33 0.28 -13.48
CA TYR A 48 22.40 1.02 -14.15
C TYR A 48 23.32 0.11 -14.98
N LYS A 49 23.67 -1.08 -14.47
CA LYS A 49 24.46 -2.06 -15.22
C LYS A 49 23.71 -2.59 -16.45
N CYS A 50 22.41 -2.83 -16.31
CA CYS A 50 21.55 -3.29 -17.38
C CYS A 50 21.45 -2.25 -18.50
N GLU A 51 21.23 -0.97 -18.18
CA GLU A 51 21.19 0.12 -19.17
C GLU A 51 22.52 0.28 -19.91
N ASN A 52 23.64 0.07 -19.22
CA ASN A 52 24.97 0.17 -19.81
C ASN A 52 25.45 -1.14 -20.48
N GLY A 53 24.65 -2.21 -20.47
CA GLY A 53 25.02 -3.50 -21.05
C GLY A 53 26.22 -4.19 -20.37
N THR A 54 26.50 -3.85 -19.11
CA THR A 54 27.64 -4.40 -18.33
C THR A 54 27.20 -5.40 -17.26
N ILE A 55 25.91 -5.76 -17.25
CA ILE A 55 25.33 -6.73 -16.33
C ILE A 55 25.78 -8.15 -16.70
N SER A 56 26.18 -8.95 -15.71
CA SER A 56 26.43 -10.38 -15.91
C SER A 56 25.12 -11.19 -15.85
N ASP A 57 25.15 -12.45 -16.28
CA ASP A 57 23.98 -13.33 -16.24
C ASP A 57 23.45 -13.55 -14.80
N ASP A 58 24.35 -13.74 -13.83
CA ASP A 58 23.99 -13.86 -12.41
C ASP A 58 23.33 -12.58 -11.88
N GLU A 59 23.88 -11.42 -12.26
CA GLU A 59 23.35 -10.11 -11.89
C GLU A 59 21.99 -9.84 -12.56
N LEU A 60 21.79 -10.33 -13.78
CA LEU A 60 20.52 -10.24 -14.48
C LEU A 60 19.44 -11.09 -13.79
N ALA A 61 19.79 -12.31 -13.33
CA ALA A 61 18.87 -13.15 -12.57
C ALA A 61 18.46 -12.49 -11.24
N GLU A 62 19.42 -11.86 -10.55
CA GLU A 62 19.15 -11.07 -9.34
C GLU A 62 18.25 -9.86 -9.64
N TYR A 63 18.53 -9.13 -10.72
CA TYR A 63 17.73 -7.99 -11.16
C TYR A 63 16.27 -8.37 -11.44
N GLN A 64 16.05 -9.49 -12.16
CA GLN A 64 14.72 -10.03 -12.41
C GLN A 64 14.00 -10.44 -11.11
N THR A 65 14.74 -10.97 -10.13
CA THR A 65 14.17 -11.32 -8.82
C THR A 65 13.68 -10.08 -8.09
N LEU A 66 14.47 -9.00 -8.08
CA LEU A 66 14.10 -7.72 -7.47
C LEU A 66 12.89 -7.07 -8.18
N LEU A 67 12.80 -7.19 -9.51
CA LEU A 67 11.64 -6.74 -10.28
C LEU A 67 10.36 -7.47 -9.85
N ARG A 68 10.37 -8.80 -9.74
CA ARG A 68 9.20 -9.57 -9.28
C ARG A 68 8.77 -9.19 -7.86
N GLN A 69 9.72 -8.89 -6.99
CA GLN A 69 9.41 -8.40 -5.64
C GLN A 69 8.74 -7.02 -5.69
N LEU A 70 9.24 -6.12 -6.53
CA LEU A 70 8.64 -4.80 -6.75
C LEU A 70 7.21 -4.92 -7.30
N GLU A 71 6.99 -5.78 -8.28
CA GLU A 71 5.65 -6.07 -8.83
C GLU A 71 4.69 -6.57 -7.75
N THR A 72 5.13 -7.53 -6.95
CA THR A 72 4.32 -8.08 -5.84
C THR A 72 3.93 -7.00 -4.83
N ARG A 73 4.85 -6.10 -4.48
CA ARG A 73 4.58 -4.96 -3.59
C ARG A 73 3.64 -3.96 -4.25
N ASN A 74 3.86 -3.63 -5.51
CA ASN A 74 3.01 -2.69 -6.26
C ASN A 74 1.56 -3.18 -6.33
N LEU A 75 1.32 -4.48 -6.53
CA LEU A 75 -0.02 -5.05 -6.50
C LEU A 75 -0.72 -4.79 -5.16
N LYS A 76 -0.06 -5.14 -4.04
CA LYS A 76 -0.59 -4.90 -2.68
C LYS A 76 -0.87 -3.42 -2.43
N ARG A 77 0.01 -2.54 -2.90
CA ARG A 77 -0.17 -1.09 -2.78
C ARG A 77 -1.37 -0.60 -3.58
N ILE A 78 -1.56 -1.07 -4.82
CA ILE A 78 -2.69 -0.70 -5.66
C ILE A 78 -4.00 -1.19 -5.04
N GLU A 79 -4.04 -2.42 -4.55
CA GLU A 79 -5.21 -2.97 -3.83
C GLU A 79 -5.58 -2.11 -2.62
N ALA A 80 -4.59 -1.73 -1.81
CA ALA A 80 -4.83 -0.87 -0.65
C ALA A 80 -5.28 0.55 -1.04
N LEU A 81 -4.74 1.13 -2.11
CA LEU A 81 -5.17 2.42 -2.65
C LEU A 81 -6.61 2.37 -3.15
N MET A 82 -7.00 1.31 -3.86
CA MET A 82 -8.39 1.12 -4.31
C MET A 82 -9.35 1.02 -3.13
N ALA A 83 -9.00 0.23 -2.11
CA ALA A 83 -9.81 0.11 -0.90
C ALA A 83 -9.94 1.46 -0.16
N LEU A 84 -8.85 2.22 -0.04
CA LEU A 84 -8.87 3.55 0.59
C LEU A 84 -9.73 4.54 -0.20
N ALA A 85 -9.63 4.53 -1.54
CA ALA A 85 -10.43 5.36 -2.43
C ALA A 85 -11.94 5.06 -2.28
N GLN A 86 -12.32 3.78 -2.14
CA GLN A 86 -13.71 3.39 -1.89
C GLN A 86 -14.23 3.90 -0.55
N ILE A 87 -13.42 3.87 0.51
CA ILE A 87 -13.80 4.39 1.83
C ILE A 87 -14.01 5.91 1.76
N LYS A 88 -13.07 6.64 1.16
CA LYS A 88 -13.18 8.10 1.02
C LYS A 88 -14.32 8.52 0.09
N GLY A 89 -14.53 7.80 -1.01
CA GLY A 89 -15.64 8.03 -1.93
C GLY A 89 -17.01 7.86 -1.27
N LYS A 90 -17.18 6.85 -0.40
CA LYS A 90 -18.39 6.67 0.41
C LYS A 90 -18.62 7.77 1.45
N ARG A 91 -17.56 8.47 1.87
CA ARG A 91 -17.60 9.55 2.86
C ARG A 91 -17.97 10.91 2.26
N HIS A 92 -17.67 11.13 0.97
CA HIS A 92 -18.00 12.36 0.23
C HIS A 92 -19.32 12.29 -0.56
N GLY A 93 -19.96 11.12 -0.65
CA GLY A 93 -21.25 10.92 -1.33
C GLY A 93 -22.48 10.99 -0.41
N LYS A 94 -22.37 11.63 0.76
CA LYS A 94 -23.48 11.89 1.70
C LYS A 94 -23.67 13.37 1.93
#